data_AF-A0A3R9PKF4-F1
#
_entry.id   AF-A0A3R9PKF4-F1
#
_cell.length_a   1.000
_cell.length_b   1.000
_cell.length_c   1.000
_cell.angle_alpha   90.00
_cell.angle_beta   90.00
_cell.angle_gamma   90.00
#
_symmetry.space_group_name_H-M   'P 1'
#
loop_
_entity.id
_entity.type
_entity.pdbx_description
1 polymer ?
#
loop_
_entity_poly.entity_id
_entity_poly.type
_entity_poly.pdbx_seq_one_letter_code
_entity_poly.pdbx_strand_id
1 'polypeptide(L)'
;MKLETYFDHDSDDQIIQKRSENELTLWVNHVSYIIEESDRLAKIASNLLKESVLRDRFLIMIERAIVVSKVLSNYKKAMPNYKECDHLECDLYYINEHEKVRQEYLKIIKDNRELKEEFYTQLLK
;
A
#
# COMPACT_ATOMS: atom_id res chain seq x y z
N MET A 1 5.92 -0.14 -17.48
CA MET A 1 5.42 -1.33 -16.75
C MET A 1 5.69 -2.54 -17.63
N LYS A 2 6.59 -3.44 -17.22
CA LYS A 2 6.78 -4.71 -17.95
C LYS A 2 5.51 -5.55 -17.72
N LEU A 3 4.90 -6.04 -18.78
CA LEU A 3 3.87 -7.07 -18.67
C LEU A 3 4.59 -8.36 -18.26
N GLU A 4 4.34 -8.84 -17.04
CA GLU A 4 4.71 -10.20 -16.70
C GLU A 4 3.76 -11.14 -17.44
N THR A 5 4.32 -11.86 -18.41
CA THR A 5 3.62 -12.88 -19.17
C THR A 5 3.55 -14.14 -18.34
N TYR A 6 2.33 -14.62 -18.09
CA TYR A 6 2.09 -16.00 -17.65
C TYR A 6 2.32 -16.93 -18.84
N PHE A 7 2.93 -18.09 -18.60
CA PHE A 7 3.20 -19.07 -19.64
C PHE A 7 2.41 -20.35 -19.39
N ASP A 8 2.07 -21.09 -20.46
CA ASP A 8 1.31 -22.36 -20.37
C ASP A 8 2.01 -23.46 -19.53
N HIS A 9 3.29 -23.28 -19.20
CA HIS A 9 4.06 -24.19 -18.36
C HIS A 9 4.20 -23.71 -16.90
N ASP A 10 3.66 -22.53 -16.56
CA ASP A 10 3.60 -22.11 -15.16
C ASP A 10 2.55 -22.96 -14.43
N SER A 11 2.88 -23.45 -13.22
CA SER A 11 1.86 -24.06 -12.36
C SER A 11 0.89 -23.00 -11.82
N ASP A 12 -0.31 -23.42 -11.39
CA ASP A 12 -1.29 -22.53 -10.75
C ASP A 12 -0.66 -21.75 -9.57
N ASP A 13 0.16 -22.40 -8.77
CA ASP A 13 0.87 -21.77 -7.63
C ASP A 13 1.88 -20.71 -8.08
N GLN A 14 2.61 -20.98 -9.18
CA GLN A 14 3.54 -20.00 -9.75
C GLN A 14 2.80 -18.78 -10.31
N ILE A 15 1.64 -18.99 -10.92
CA ILE A 15 0.78 -17.91 -11.42
C ILE A 15 0.26 -17.06 -10.25
N ILE A 16 -0.26 -17.69 -9.20
CA ILE A 16 -0.76 -17.02 -7.99
C ILE A 16 0.38 -16.23 -7.32
N GLN A 17 1.56 -16.81 -7.20
CA GLN A 17 2.71 -16.14 -6.60
C GLN A 17 3.13 -14.90 -7.40
N LYS A 18 3.35 -15.03 -8.72
CA LYS A 18 3.72 -13.90 -9.58
C LYS A 18 2.68 -12.78 -9.48
N ARG A 19 1.39 -13.14 -9.49
CA ARG A 19 0.30 -12.17 -9.32
C ARG A 19 0.38 -11.44 -7.97
N SER A 20 0.58 -12.17 -6.87
CA SER A 20 0.68 -11.59 -5.53
C SER A 20 1.92 -10.70 -5.36
N GLU A 21 3.07 -11.08 -5.94
CA GLU A 21 4.30 -10.27 -5.94
C GLU A 21 4.11 -8.95 -6.71
N ASN A 22 3.44 -9.01 -7.86
CA ASN A 22 3.09 -7.82 -8.65
C ASN A 22 2.14 -6.91 -7.89
N GLU A 23 1.12 -7.49 -7.25
CA GLU A 23 0.13 -6.76 -6.48
C GLU A 23 0.78 -6.03 -5.29
N LEU A 24 1.66 -6.70 -4.53
CA LEU A 24 2.42 -6.04 -3.46
C LEU A 24 3.31 -4.92 -3.97
N THR A 25 3.96 -5.12 -5.12
CA THR A 25 4.79 -4.07 -5.73
C THR A 25 3.96 -2.83 -6.07
N LEU A 26 2.76 -3.03 -6.61
CA LEU A 26 1.81 -1.96 -6.86
C LEU A 26 1.40 -1.26 -5.55
N TRP A 27 1.06 -2.02 -4.51
CA TRP A 27 0.65 -1.45 -3.22
C TRP A 27 1.76 -0.64 -2.56
N VAL A 28 3.00 -1.14 -2.56
CA VAL A 28 4.17 -0.40 -2.04
C VAL A 28 4.36 0.90 -2.80
N ASN A 29 4.26 0.89 -4.13
CA ASN A 29 4.38 2.10 -4.94
C ASN A 29 3.27 3.11 -4.61
N HIS A 30 2.02 2.67 -4.47
CA HIS A 30 0.91 3.55 -4.10
C HIS A 30 1.09 4.17 -2.72
N VAL A 31 1.49 3.39 -1.71
CA VAL A 31 1.72 3.90 -0.36
C VAL A 31 2.92 4.85 -0.32
N SER A 32 3.97 4.57 -1.10
CA SER A 32 5.12 5.49 -1.25
C SER A 32 4.70 6.82 -1.87
N TYR A 33 3.82 6.78 -2.88
CA TYR A 33 3.24 7.99 -3.44
C TYR A 33 2.39 8.76 -2.43
N ILE A 34 1.59 8.09 -1.58
CA ILE A 34 0.82 8.75 -0.50
C ILE A 34 1.75 9.52 0.44
N ILE A 35 2.91 8.96 0.79
CA ILE A 35 3.89 9.62 1.65
C ILE A 35 4.38 10.92 1.01
N GLU A 36 4.84 10.86 -0.25
CA GLU A 36 5.33 12.03 -0.96
C GLU A 36 4.23 13.08 -1.19
N GLU A 37 3.03 12.63 -1.57
CA GLU A 37 1.88 13.51 -1.80
C GLU A 37 1.47 14.21 -0.51
N SER A 38 1.39 13.48 0.61
CA SER A 38 1.04 14.03 1.92
C SER A 38 2.08 15.04 2.42
N ASP A 39 3.37 14.84 2.17
CA ASP A 39 4.41 15.84 2.49
C ASP A 39 4.20 17.14 1.71
N ARG A 40 3.90 17.05 0.40
CA ARG A 40 3.58 18.22 -0.43
C ARG A 40 2.33 18.93 0.08
N LEU A 41 1.27 18.18 0.39
CA LEU A 41 0.00 18.73 0.89
C LEU A 41 0.17 19.37 2.28
N ALA A 42 0.96 18.77 3.18
CA ALA A 42 1.30 19.36 4.47
C ALA A 42 2.01 20.71 4.32
N LYS A 43 2.97 20.80 3.37
CA LYS A 43 3.67 22.05 3.06
C LYS A 43 2.71 23.10 2.48
N ILE A 44 1.78 22.72 1.62
CA ILE A 44 0.77 23.65 1.09
C ILE A 44 -0.16 24.14 2.22
N ALA A 45 -0.67 23.23 3.06
CA ALA A 45 -1.51 23.58 4.20
C ALA A 45 -0.79 24.57 5.14
N SER A 46 0.47 24.30 5.45
CA SER A 46 1.29 25.17 6.32
C SER A 46 1.62 26.52 5.68
N ASN A 47 2.07 26.52 4.42
CA ASN A 47 2.70 27.70 3.83
C ASN A 47 1.71 28.60 3.12
N LEU A 48 0.74 28.03 2.41
CA LEU A 48 -0.23 28.77 1.61
C LEU A 48 -1.52 29.03 2.39
N LEU A 49 -2.07 28.01 3.03
CA LEU A 49 -3.37 28.12 3.72
C LEU A 49 -3.24 28.59 5.17
N LYS A 50 -2.06 28.47 5.76
CA LYS A 50 -1.81 28.71 7.20
C LYS A 50 -2.68 27.84 8.11
N GLU A 51 -3.08 26.67 7.63
CA GLU A 51 -3.94 25.70 8.33
C GLU A 51 -3.09 24.64 9.04
N SER A 52 -2.71 24.91 10.29
CA SER A 52 -1.85 24.01 11.08
C SER A 52 -2.49 22.66 11.36
N VAL A 53 -3.81 22.62 11.55
CA VAL A 53 -4.55 21.38 11.81
C VAL A 53 -4.51 20.44 10.60
N LEU A 54 -4.71 20.98 9.39
CA LEU A 54 -4.61 20.17 8.16
C LEU A 54 -3.19 19.68 7.93
N ARG A 55 -2.19 20.55 8.13
CA ARG A 55 -0.78 20.15 8.09
C ARG A 55 -0.52 18.95 9.00
N ASP A 56 -0.92 19.04 10.26
CA ASP A 56 -0.64 17.99 11.25
C ASP A 56 -1.34 16.67 10.90
N ARG A 57 -2.54 16.72 10.33
CA ARG A 57 -3.24 15.53 9.83
C ARG A 57 -2.51 14.87 8.66
N PHE A 58 -1.92 15.64 7.74
CA PHE A 58 -1.06 15.08 6.68
C PHE A 58 0.25 14.50 7.23
N LEU A 59 0.84 15.10 8.26
CA LEU A 59 2.02 14.53 8.94
C LEU A 59 1.68 13.18 9.59
N ILE A 60 0.53 13.08 10.26
CA ILE A 60 0.03 11.80 10.80
C ILE A 60 -0.23 10.79 9.68
N MET A 61 -0.76 11.23 8.53
CA MET A 61 -0.95 10.35 7.36
C MET A 61 0.39 9.78 6.87
N ILE A 62 1.45 10.58 6.82
CA ILE A 62 2.81 10.14 6.47
C ILE A 62 3.28 9.05 7.43
N GLU A 63 3.19 9.29 8.74
CA GLU A 63 3.61 8.31 9.75
C GLU A 63 2.89 6.97 9.58
N ARG A 64 1.57 7.02 9.42
CA ARG A 64 0.73 5.82 9.20
C ARG A 64 1.09 5.10 7.90
N ALA A 65 1.29 5.84 6.81
CA ALA A 65 1.69 5.28 5.51
C ALA A 65 3.07 4.64 5.57
N ILE A 66 4.03 5.20 6.32
CA ILE A 66 5.34 4.59 6.55
C ILE A 66 5.20 3.24 7.27
N VAL A 67 4.33 3.15 8.29
CA VAL A 67 4.07 1.87 8.98
C VAL A 67 3.51 0.83 8.00
N VAL A 68 2.49 1.19 7.21
CA VAL A 68 1.90 0.28 6.22
C VAL A 68 2.92 -0.13 5.15
N SER A 69 3.75 0.80 4.67
CA SER A 69 4.83 0.51 3.71
C SER A 69 5.83 -0.52 4.26
N LYS A 70 6.17 -0.44 5.55
CA LYS A 70 7.01 -1.44 6.22
C LYS A 70 6.32 -2.80 6.30
N VAL A 71 5.03 -2.86 6.65
CA VAL A 71 4.25 -4.11 6.68
C VAL A 71 4.26 -4.78 5.30
N LEU A 72 3.91 -4.04 4.26
CA LEU A 72 3.92 -4.51 2.87
C LEU A 72 5.30 -5.02 2.44
N SER A 73 6.35 -4.26 2.74
CA SER A 73 7.72 -4.62 2.37
C SER A 73 8.23 -5.85 3.11
N ASN A 74 7.86 -6.01 4.39
CA ASN A 74 8.23 -7.17 5.18
C ASN A 74 7.51 -8.43 4.69
N TYR A 75 6.21 -8.33 4.39
CA TYR A 75 5.46 -9.44 3.81
C TYR A 75 6.03 -9.85 2.44
N LYS A 76 6.34 -8.89 1.56
CA LYS A 76 7.00 -9.16 0.27
C LYS A 76 8.34 -9.91 0.45
N LYS A 77 9.13 -9.59 1.47
CA LYS A 77 10.38 -10.30 1.78
C LYS A 77 10.16 -11.72 2.32
N ALA A 78 9.01 -12.01 2.91
CA ALA A 78 8.66 -13.33 3.44
C ALA A 78 8.04 -14.25 2.36
N MET A 79 7.60 -13.71 1.22
CA MET A 79 7.02 -14.50 0.13
C MET A 79 7.96 -15.56 -0.48
N PRO A 80 9.29 -15.42 -0.58
CA PRO A 80 10.15 -16.50 -1.05
C PRO A 80 9.99 -17.80 -0.26
N ASN A 81 9.65 -17.73 1.03
CA ASN A 81 9.41 -18.90 1.88
C ASN A 81 8.13 -19.66 1.49
N TYR A 82 7.23 -19.04 0.71
CA TYR A 82 6.06 -19.70 0.12
C TYR A 82 6.45 -20.81 -0.85
N LYS A 83 7.59 -20.67 -1.55
CA LYS A 83 8.07 -21.67 -2.53
C LYS A 83 8.50 -22.99 -1.90
N GLU A 84 8.67 -23.03 -0.59
CA GLU A 84 9.11 -24.21 0.17
C GLU A 84 7.93 -24.93 0.86
N CYS A 85 6.69 -24.51 0.62
CA CYS A 85 5.53 -25.09 1.28
C CYS A 85 4.84 -26.18 0.45
N ASP A 86 4.94 -27.42 0.93
CA ASP A 86 4.32 -28.61 0.31
C ASP A 86 2.99 -29.02 0.99
N HIS A 87 2.40 -28.15 1.81
CA HIS A 87 1.26 -28.48 2.68
C HIS A 87 0.12 -27.46 2.59
N LEU A 88 -1.12 -27.95 2.45
CA LEU A 88 -2.35 -27.15 2.36
C LEU A 88 -2.53 -26.15 3.52
N GLU A 89 -2.08 -26.50 4.73
CA GLU A 89 -2.14 -25.62 5.90
C GLU A 89 -1.28 -24.36 5.70
N CYS A 90 -0.14 -24.51 5.01
CA CYS A 90 0.74 -23.40 4.69
C CYS A 90 0.13 -22.49 3.61
N ASP A 91 -0.50 -23.07 2.58
CA ASP A 91 -1.19 -22.29 1.55
C ASP A 91 -2.28 -21.40 2.14
N LEU A 92 -3.11 -21.96 3.02
CA LEU A 92 -4.16 -21.22 3.72
C LEU A 92 -3.59 -20.10 4.60
N TYR A 93 -2.46 -20.34 5.27
CA TYR A 93 -1.78 -19.30 6.05
C TYR A 93 -1.38 -18.11 5.16
N TYR A 94 -0.69 -18.36 4.04
CA TYR A 94 -0.22 -17.29 3.16
C TYR A 94 -1.36 -16.52 2.47
N ILE A 95 -2.44 -17.20 2.09
CA ILE A 95 -3.66 -16.57 1.56
C ILE A 95 -4.26 -15.60 2.59
N ASN A 96 -4.39 -16.06 3.84
CA ASN A 96 -4.95 -15.25 4.91
C ASN A 96 -4.04 -14.06 5.26
N GLU A 97 -2.72 -14.25 5.26
CA GLU A 97 -1.76 -13.16 5.49
C GLU A 97 -1.78 -12.14 4.33
N HIS A 98 -1.86 -12.59 3.08
CA HIS A 98 -1.99 -11.68 1.92
C HIS A 98 -3.24 -10.79 2.06
N GLU A 99 -4.38 -11.39 2.43
CA GLU A 99 -5.62 -10.65 2.61
C GLU A 99 -5.55 -9.68 3.80
N LYS A 100 -4.92 -10.03 4.92
CA LYS A 100 -4.69 -9.08 6.03
C LYS A 100 -3.87 -7.88 5.56
N VAL A 101 -2.77 -8.12 4.85
CA VAL A 101 -1.90 -7.06 4.31
C VAL A 101 -2.65 -6.19 3.29
N ARG A 102 -3.53 -6.80 2.47
CA ARG A 102 -4.42 -6.09 1.57
C ARG A 102 -5.36 -5.13 2.29
N GLN A 103 -5.95 -5.56 3.41
CA GLN A 103 -6.88 -4.72 4.17
C GLN A 103 -6.18 -3.49 4.75
N GLU A 104 -4.94 -3.63 5.25
CA GLU A 104 -4.13 -2.49 5.70
C GLU A 104 -3.86 -1.50 4.56
N TYR A 105 -3.52 -2.01 3.37
CA TYR A 105 -3.35 -1.20 2.16
C TYR A 105 -4.64 -0.46 1.76
N LEU A 106 -5.78 -1.16 1.71
CA LEU A 106 -7.06 -0.54 1.33
C LEU A 106 -7.48 0.55 2.33
N LYS A 107 -7.25 0.31 3.62
CA LYS A 107 -7.55 1.27 4.68
C LYS A 107 -6.75 2.56 4.52
N ILE A 108 -5.43 2.49 4.31
CA ILE A 108 -4.62 3.71 4.16
C ILE A 108 -4.99 4.49 2.89
N ILE A 109 -5.34 3.80 1.80
CA ILE A 109 -5.81 4.43 0.56
C ILE A 109 -7.12 5.20 0.80
N LYS A 110 -8.07 4.59 1.50
CA LYS A 110 -9.36 5.21 1.84
C LYS A 110 -9.15 6.45 2.71
N ASP A 111 -8.43 6.30 3.82
CA ASP A 111 -8.19 7.38 4.78
C ASP A 111 -7.46 8.57 4.11
N ASN A 112 -6.50 8.29 3.21
CA ASN A 112 -5.82 9.35 2.44
C ASN A 112 -6.78 10.08 1.50
N ARG A 113 -7.67 9.35 0.80
CA ARG A 113 -8.67 9.98 -0.09
C ARG A 113 -9.59 10.89 0.69
N GLU A 114 -10.11 10.45 1.82
CA GLU A 114 -10.99 11.27 2.68
C GLU A 114 -10.30 12.55 3.14
N LEU A 115 -9.04 12.47 3.60
CA LEU A 115 -8.27 13.65 3.99
C LEU A 115 -8.02 14.61 2.82
N LYS A 116 -7.78 14.10 1.61
CA LYS A 116 -7.63 14.93 0.41
C LYS A 116 -8.92 15.62 0.00
N GLU A 117 -10.06 14.94 0.06
CA GLU A 117 -11.36 15.56 -0.21
C GLU A 117 -11.66 16.70 0.75
N GLU A 118 -11.36 16.52 2.05
CA GLU A 118 -11.48 17.61 3.02
C GLU A 118 -10.57 18.79 2.69
N PHE A 119 -9.31 18.53 2.33
CA PHE A 119 -8.36 19.56 1.91
C PHE A 119 -8.83 20.32 0.66
N TYR A 120 -9.29 19.62 -0.38
CA TYR A 120 -9.80 20.24 -1.61
C TYR A 120 -11.09 21.03 -1.36
N THR A 121 -11.96 20.53 -0.48
CA THR A 121 -13.17 21.26 -0.09
C THR A 121 -12.84 22.59 0.60
N GLN A 122 -11.75 22.67 1.36
CA GLN A 122 -11.30 23.94 1.94
C GLN A 122 -10.71 24.89 0.89
N LEU A 123 -10.01 24.36 -0.12
CA LEU A 123 -9.46 25.18 -1.21
C LEU A 123 -10.51 25.78 -2.14
N LEU A 124 -11.67 25.13 -2.27
CA LEU A 124 -12.75 25.56 -3.15
C LEU A 124 -13.76 26.51 -2.50
N LYS A 125 -13.60 26.81 -1.20
CA LYS A 125 -14.38 27.84 -0.49
C LYS A 125 -13.81 29.22 -0.73
#